data_AF-A0A960IEL2-F1
#
_entry.id   AF-A0A960IEL2-F1
#
_cell.length_a   1.000
_cell.length_b   1.000
_cell.length_c   1.000
_cell.angle_alpha   90.00
_cell.angle_beta   90.00
_cell.angle_gamma   90.00
#
_symmetry.space_group_name_H-M   'P 1'
#
loop_
_entity.id
_entity.type
_entity.pdbx_description
1 polymer ?
#
loop_
_entity_poly.entity_id
_entity_poly.type
_entity_poly.pdbx_seq_one_letter_code
_entity_poly.pdbx_strand_id
1 'polypeptide(L)' 'PRVVLARTTFGKGVSFMEGRLGWHYWPLDAGQYEQARAEVAAG' A
#
# COMPACT_ATOMS: atom_id res chain seq x y z
N PRO A 1 -14.74 -8.19 27.52
CA PRO A 1 -13.71 -8.14 26.45
C PRO A 1 -14.35 -7.60 25.16
N ARG A 2 -13.63 -6.82 24.34
CA ARG A 2 -14.13 -6.28 23.06
C ARG A 2 -13.02 -6.37 22.01
N VAL A 3 -13.37 -6.67 20.76
CA VAL A 3 -12.45 -6.74 19.62
C VAL A 3 -13.04 -5.97 18.44
N VAL A 4 -12.19 -5.34 17.63
CA VAL A 4 -12.56 -4.75 16.34
C VAL A 4 -11.86 -5.55 15.24
N LEU A 5 -12.65 -6.14 14.35
CA LEU A 5 -12.15 -6.81 13.15
C LEU A 5 -12.24 -5.83 11.98
N ALA A 6 -11.14 -5.14 11.70
CA ALA A 6 -11.06 -4.20 10.59
C ALA A 6 -10.81 -4.96 9.28
N ARG A 7 -11.70 -4.78 8.30
CA ARG A 7 -11.47 -5.25 6.92
C ARG A 7 -10.57 -4.25 6.22
N THR A 8 -9.35 -4.64 5.90
CA THR A 8 -8.33 -3.79 5.25
C THR A 8 -7.91 -4.34 3.89
N THR A 9 -7.31 -3.48 3.06
CA THR A 9 -6.61 -3.87 1.83
C THR A 9 -5.11 -3.70 2.06
N PHE A 10 -4.33 -4.76 1.86
CA PHE A 10 -2.86 -4.67 1.93
C PHE A 10 -2.34 -3.74 0.82
N GLY A 11 -1.45 -2.80 1.14
CA GLY A 11 -0.94 -1.82 0.16
C GLY A 11 -1.95 -0.74 -0.28
N LYS A 12 -3.00 -0.49 0.52
CA LYS A 12 -4.07 0.49 0.19
C LYS A 12 -3.49 1.86 -0.17
N GLY A 13 -3.98 2.44 -1.27
CA GLY A 13 -3.60 3.78 -1.73
C GLY A 13 -2.42 3.82 -2.70
N VAL A 14 -1.82 2.66 -2.99
CA VAL A 14 -0.79 2.53 -4.03
C VAL A 14 -1.21 1.43 -5.00
N SER A 15 -1.53 1.82 -6.23
CA SER A 15 -2.17 1.03 -7.27
C SER A 15 -1.44 -0.28 -7.58
N PHE A 16 -0.11 -0.24 -7.61
CA PHE A 16 0.72 -1.39 -7.89
C PHE A 16 1.02 -2.25 -6.66
N MET A 17 0.63 -1.81 -5.45
CA MET A 17 0.79 -2.55 -4.19
C MET A 17 -0.48 -3.24 -3.70
N GLU A 18 -1.66 -2.73 -4.05
CA GLU A 18 -2.92 -3.23 -3.50
C GLU A 18 -3.11 -4.75 -3.72
N GLY A 19 -3.23 -5.49 -2.61
CA GLY A 19 -3.49 -6.92 -2.58
C GLY A 19 -2.31 -7.82 -3.02
N ARG A 20 -1.08 -7.30 -3.10
CA ARG A 20 0.06 -8.05 -3.65
C ARG A 20 1.12 -8.38 -2.61
N LEU A 21 1.30 -9.67 -2.33
CA LEU A 21 2.21 -10.18 -1.29
C LEU A 21 3.68 -9.75 -1.44
N GLY A 22 4.17 -9.57 -2.68
CA GLY A 22 5.57 -9.16 -2.91
C GLY A 22 5.94 -7.88 -2.17
N TRP A 23 4.99 -6.95 -2.04
CA TRP A 23 5.20 -5.67 -1.35
C TRP A 23 5.21 -5.76 0.17
N HIS A 24 5.13 -6.97 0.75
CA HIS A 24 5.39 -7.16 2.18
C HIS A 24 6.86 -6.88 2.53
N TYR A 25 7.79 -7.15 1.62
CA TYR A 25 9.23 -7.03 1.87
C TYR A 25 10.03 -6.46 0.68
N TRP A 26 9.43 -6.32 -0.50
CA TRP A 26 10.16 -5.81 -1.66
C TRP A 26 10.44 -4.31 -1.52
N PRO A 27 11.71 -3.87 -1.70
CA PRO A 27 12.04 -2.46 -1.62
C PRO A 27 11.49 -1.70 -2.83
N LEU A 28 11.14 -0.44 -2.62
CA LEU A 28 10.83 0.48 -3.72
C LEU A 28 12.10 0.88 -4.46
N ASP A 29 12.02 0.95 -5.79
CA ASP A 29 12.95 1.78 -6.55
C ASP A 29 12.51 3.26 -6.53
N ALA A 30 13.37 4.16 -7.02
CA ALA A 30 13.12 5.59 -7.00
C ALA A 30 11.88 6.00 -7.82
N GLY A 31 11.61 5.35 -8.95
CA GLY A 31 10.46 5.67 -9.79
C GLY A 31 9.15 5.22 -9.14
N GLN A 32 9.15 4.03 -8.55
CA GLN A 32 8.02 3.49 -7.80
C GLN A 32 7.72 4.32 -6.55
N TYR A 33 8.75 4.84 -5.87
CA TYR A 33 8.59 5.74 -4.74
C TYR A 33 7.87 7.04 -5.13
N GLU A 34 8.32 7.70 -6.20
CA GLU A 34 7.68 8.94 -6.66
C GLU A 34 6.25 8.70 -7.14
N GLN A 35 5.99 7.58 -7.83
CA GLN A 35 4.63 7.19 -8.20
C GLN A 35 3.75 6.98 -6.97
N ALA A 36 4.19 6.18 -6.00
CA ALA A 36 3.43 5.90 -4.78
C ALA A 36 3.13 7.19 -4.00
N ARG A 37 4.10 8.12 -3.92
CA ARG A 37 3.89 9.42 -3.28
C ARG A 37 2.84 10.26 -3.98
N ALA A 38 2.88 10.32 -5.31
CA ALA A 38 1.88 11.05 -6.08
C ALA A 38 0.47 10.46 -5.90
N GLU A 39 0.35 9.13 -5.92
CA GLU A 39 -0.93 8.44 -5.74
C GLU A 39 -1.51 8.67 -4.34
N VAL A 40 -0.68 8.58 -3.29
CA VAL A 40 -1.11 8.84 -1.91
C VAL A 40 -1.50 10.30 -1.71
N ALA A 41 -0.83 11.26 -2.34
CA ALA A 41 -1.17 12.68 -2.24
C ALA A 41 -2.43 13.06 -3.03
N ALA A 42 -2.82 12.26 -4.02
CA ALA A 42 -4.01 12.50 -4.84
C ALA A 42 -5.30 11.93 -4.22
N GLY A 43 -5.20 11.02 -3.24
CA GLY A 43 -6.32 10.41 -2.51
C GLY A 43 -6.59 11.09 -1.17
#